data_AF-A0AB40C6F0-F1
#
_entry.id   AF-A0AB40C6F0-F1
#
_cell.length_a   1.000
_cell.length_b   1.000
_cell.length_c   1.000
_cell.angle_alpha   90.00
_cell.angle_beta   90.00
_cell.angle_gamma   90.00
#
_symmetry.space_group_name_H-M   'P 1'
#
loop_
_entity.id
_entity.type
_entity.pdbx_description
1 polymer ?
#
loop_
_entity_poly.entity_id
_entity_poly.type
_entity_poly.pdbx_seq_one_letter_code
_entity_poly.pdbx_strand_id
1 'polypeptide(L)'
;MAPRKMKCLKLTTPSCPQINAWIASKAACKDPYYGKCYGIPLACPPGCPKLCEIECKACKPYCACDKPGAICQDPRFIGGDGVMFYFHGKKDKDFCLISDPKIHINAHFIGKKSKKGRDFTWVQAIALLYKQHKLYIGAKNVTHWHDTNDNMLMHFDEGDVQIPFGESQEWRSPKAGIIVKRTAMTNVVEVEVLEVMKMKVRVVPITMEESRVHGYDISEDGNCYAHLELGFKFESLSGDVNGVLGQTYASGYRSRVKMGAAMPIMGGAKKFQTSNIFSVDCVVSRFGLEMSI
;
A
#
# COMPACT_ATOMS: atom_id res chain seq x y z
N MET A 1 -37.36 -29.53 38.32
CA MET A 1 -36.83 -28.47 37.43
C MET A 1 -35.33 -28.37 37.62
N ALA A 2 -34.53 -28.82 36.65
CA ALA A 2 -33.08 -28.72 36.68
C ALA A 2 -32.62 -27.46 35.93
N PRO A 3 -31.58 -26.73 36.40
CA PRO A 3 -31.14 -25.50 35.74
C PRO A 3 -30.40 -25.84 34.44
N ARG A 4 -30.81 -25.22 33.32
CA ARG A 4 -30.10 -25.27 32.04
C ARG A 4 -28.74 -24.60 32.20
N LYS A 5 -27.66 -25.37 32.06
CA LYS A 5 -26.30 -24.84 31.90
C LYS A 5 -26.25 -23.97 30.63
N MET A 6 -26.06 -22.66 30.81
CA MET A 6 -25.67 -21.76 29.73
C MET A 6 -24.27 -22.18 29.26
N LYS A 7 -24.19 -22.78 28.06
CA LYS A 7 -22.91 -22.99 27.38
C LYS A 7 -22.35 -21.62 27.02
N CYS A 8 -21.27 -21.19 27.67
CA CYS A 8 -20.44 -20.11 27.15
C CYS A 8 -20.01 -20.50 25.73
N LEU A 9 -20.47 -19.77 24.72
CA LEU A 9 -19.85 -19.81 23.40
C LEU A 9 -18.39 -19.38 23.59
N LYS A 10 -17.46 -20.30 23.41
CA LYS A 10 -16.06 -19.95 23.21
C LYS A 10 -16.01 -19.11 21.93
N LEU A 11 -15.82 -17.81 22.08
CA LEU A 11 -15.35 -16.95 20.99
C LEU A 11 -14.00 -17.52 20.56
N THR A 12 -13.97 -18.24 19.44
CA THR A 12 -12.73 -18.68 18.80
C THR A 12 -11.96 -17.43 18.41
N THR A 13 -10.84 -17.16 19.10
CA THR A 13 -9.88 -16.15 18.69
C THR A 13 -9.35 -16.53 17.30
N PRO A 14 -9.52 -15.70 16.27
CA PRO A 14 -8.92 -15.95 14.96
C PRO A 14 -7.40 -15.93 15.10
N SER A 15 -6.75 -17.08 14.97
CA SER A 15 -5.34 -17.15 14.66
C SER A 15 -5.13 -16.51 13.28
N CYS A 16 -4.02 -15.79 13.08
CA CYS A 16 -3.51 -15.74 11.72
C CYS A 16 -3.16 -17.18 11.37
N PRO A 17 -3.70 -17.74 10.29
CA PRO A 17 -4.18 -17.05 9.10
C PRO A 17 -5.68 -17.35 8.81
N GLN A 18 -6.46 -16.34 8.42
CA GLN A 18 -7.90 -16.53 8.26
C GLN A 18 -8.23 -17.52 7.14
N ILE A 19 -8.96 -18.58 7.49
CA ILE A 19 -9.63 -19.49 6.55
C ILE A 19 -10.79 -18.72 5.92
N ASN A 20 -10.49 -17.88 4.94
CA ASN A 20 -11.54 -17.46 4.03
C ASN A 20 -11.70 -18.55 2.98
N ALA A 21 -12.48 -19.58 3.33
CA ALA A 21 -13.12 -20.42 2.34
C ALA A 21 -13.85 -19.51 1.32
N TRP A 22 -13.74 -19.84 0.05
CA TRP A 22 -14.25 -19.11 -1.10
C TRP A 22 -15.73 -18.71 -0.96
N ILE A 23 -15.99 -17.56 -0.34
CA ILE A 23 -17.27 -16.87 -0.46
C ILE A 23 -16.98 -15.65 -1.31
N ALA A 24 -17.43 -15.69 -2.56
CA ALA A 24 -17.40 -14.53 -3.45
C ALA A 24 -18.11 -13.36 -2.74
N SER A 25 -17.38 -12.29 -2.45
CA SER A 25 -17.99 -11.08 -1.92
C SER A 25 -18.73 -10.35 -3.02
N LYS A 26 -19.62 -9.45 -2.60
CA LYS A 26 -20.30 -8.51 -3.50
C LYS A 26 -19.84 -7.09 -3.20
N ALA A 27 -19.69 -6.29 -4.24
CA ALA A 27 -19.46 -4.85 -4.14
C ALA A 27 -20.63 -4.10 -4.79
N ALA A 28 -20.86 -2.85 -4.41
CA ALA A 28 -21.94 -2.03 -4.95
C ALA A 28 -21.43 -0.64 -5.32
N CYS A 29 -22.05 -0.03 -6.35
CA CYS A 29 -21.81 1.37 -6.68
C CYS A 29 -22.31 2.26 -5.53
N LYS A 30 -21.44 3.14 -5.02
CA LYS A 30 -21.76 4.09 -3.94
C LYS A 30 -22.20 5.47 -4.42
N ASP A 31 -22.24 5.72 -5.74
CA ASP A 31 -22.59 7.03 -6.31
C ASP A 31 -24.07 7.09 -6.73
N PRO A 32 -24.91 7.90 -6.05
CA PRO A 32 -26.33 8.02 -6.36
C PRO A 32 -26.63 8.58 -7.76
N TYR A 33 -25.67 9.27 -8.39
CA TYR A 33 -25.82 9.79 -9.75
C TYR A 33 -26.12 8.68 -10.76
N TYR A 34 -25.54 7.49 -10.55
CA TYR A 34 -25.74 6.33 -11.39
C TYR A 34 -26.91 5.48 -10.88
N GLY A 35 -28.11 6.06 -10.81
CA GLY A 35 -29.29 5.45 -10.17
C GLY A 35 -29.63 4.01 -10.61
N LYS A 36 -29.32 3.62 -11.85
CA LYS A 36 -29.53 2.25 -12.35
C LYS A 36 -28.52 1.22 -11.80
N CYS A 37 -27.43 1.67 -11.20
CA CYS A 37 -26.37 0.82 -10.64
C CYS A 37 -26.18 1.04 -9.13
N TYR A 38 -26.58 2.19 -8.62
CA TYR A 38 -26.42 2.59 -7.22
C TYR A 38 -27.01 1.56 -6.26
N GLY A 39 -26.19 1.13 -5.30
CA GLY A 39 -26.59 0.18 -4.26
C GLY A 39 -26.82 -1.26 -4.72
N ILE A 40 -26.63 -1.58 -6.02
CA ILE A 40 -26.81 -2.94 -6.53
C ILE A 40 -25.58 -3.80 -6.17
N PRO A 41 -25.74 -4.88 -5.39
CA PRO A 41 -24.62 -5.75 -5.03
C PRO A 41 -24.27 -6.71 -6.17
N LEU A 42 -23.11 -6.51 -6.79
CA LEU A 42 -22.56 -7.32 -7.88
C LEU A 42 -21.45 -8.24 -7.39
N ALA A 43 -21.41 -9.48 -7.91
CA ALA A 43 -20.40 -10.46 -7.51
C ALA A 43 -19.01 -10.09 -8.03
N CYS A 44 -17.99 -10.24 -7.18
CA CYS A 44 -16.62 -9.98 -7.59
C CYS A 44 -16.07 -11.01 -8.60
N PRO A 45 -15.21 -10.60 -9.54
CA PRO A 45 -14.52 -11.51 -10.45
C PRO A 45 -13.65 -12.54 -9.68
N PRO A 46 -13.42 -13.74 -10.25
CA PRO A 46 -12.58 -14.76 -9.63
C PRO A 46 -11.14 -14.31 -9.33
N GLY A 47 -10.60 -13.35 -10.11
CA GLY A 47 -9.26 -12.80 -9.89
C GLY A 47 -9.14 -11.91 -8.63
N CYS A 48 -10.26 -11.50 -8.04
CA CYS A 48 -10.30 -10.58 -6.90
C CYS A 48 -11.60 -10.74 -6.09
N PRO A 49 -11.90 -11.95 -5.57
CA PRO A 49 -13.21 -12.31 -5.05
C PRO A 49 -13.64 -11.52 -3.79
N LYS A 50 -12.74 -10.72 -3.21
CA LYS A 50 -12.99 -9.84 -2.05
C LYS A 50 -12.64 -8.35 -2.24
N LEU A 51 -11.96 -8.02 -3.33
CA LEU A 51 -11.33 -6.70 -3.54
C LEU A 51 -11.80 -6.04 -4.83
N CYS A 52 -13.01 -6.39 -5.29
CA CYS A 52 -13.57 -5.77 -6.46
C CYS A 52 -14.22 -4.42 -6.12
N GLU A 53 -14.14 -3.50 -7.07
CA GLU A 53 -14.87 -2.24 -7.06
C GLU A 53 -15.90 -2.25 -8.22
N ILE A 54 -16.92 -1.38 -8.14
CA ILE A 54 -17.94 -1.27 -9.19
C ILE A 54 -17.67 -0.02 -10.02
N GLU A 55 -17.48 -0.20 -11.33
CA GLU A 55 -17.46 0.91 -12.27
C GLU A 55 -18.91 1.38 -12.49
N CYS A 56 -19.34 2.39 -11.73
CA CYS A 56 -20.74 2.83 -11.71
C CYS A 56 -21.31 3.16 -13.10
N LYS A 57 -20.49 3.67 -14.02
CA LYS A 57 -20.90 4.00 -15.39
C LYS A 57 -21.21 2.75 -16.23
N ALA A 58 -20.39 1.71 -16.13
CA ALA A 58 -20.58 0.46 -16.86
C ALA A 58 -21.42 -0.57 -16.09
N CYS A 59 -21.65 -0.32 -14.80
CA CYS A 59 -22.23 -1.23 -13.83
C CYS A 59 -21.59 -2.63 -13.85
N LYS A 60 -20.26 -2.67 -13.89
CA LYS A 60 -19.47 -3.91 -13.91
C LYS A 60 -18.53 -3.97 -12.72
N PRO A 61 -18.41 -5.14 -12.08
CA PRO A 61 -17.40 -5.36 -11.06
C PRO A 61 -16.05 -5.56 -11.75
N TYR A 62 -15.01 -4.90 -11.26
CA TYR A 62 -13.65 -5.05 -11.74
C TYR A 62 -12.71 -5.30 -10.57
N CYS A 63 -11.59 -5.95 -10.83
CA CYS A 63 -10.54 -6.10 -9.83
C CYS A 63 -9.88 -4.77 -9.60
N ALA A 64 -10.00 -4.22 -8.39
CA ALA A 64 -9.42 -2.92 -8.05
C ALA A 64 -7.94 -2.86 -8.42
N CYS A 65 -7.25 -4.00 -8.32
CA CYS A 65 -5.85 -4.28 -8.65
C CYS A 65 -5.41 -4.08 -10.11
N ASP A 66 -6.36 -4.02 -11.04
CA ASP A 66 -6.06 -3.98 -12.49
C ASP A 66 -6.15 -2.56 -13.07
N LYS A 67 -6.51 -1.57 -12.26
CA LYS A 67 -6.57 -0.16 -12.66
C LYS A 67 -5.17 0.50 -12.61
N PRO A 68 -4.85 1.44 -13.51
CA PRO A 68 -3.72 2.34 -13.29
C PRO A 68 -3.85 3.08 -11.94
N GLY A 69 -2.81 3.02 -11.11
CA GLY A 69 -2.84 3.53 -9.73
C GLY A 69 -3.50 2.60 -8.69
N ALA A 70 -3.84 1.37 -9.09
CA ALA A 70 -4.32 0.34 -8.17
C ALA A 70 -3.25 -0.11 -7.17
N ILE A 71 -3.74 -0.64 -6.06
CA ILE A 71 -2.99 -0.85 -4.83
C ILE A 71 -3.14 -2.31 -4.45
N CYS A 72 -2.37 -3.17 -5.12
CA CYS A 72 -2.44 -4.61 -4.90
C CYS A 72 -1.11 -5.29 -5.20
N GLN A 73 -0.84 -6.38 -4.46
CA GLN A 73 0.30 -7.27 -4.65
C GLN A 73 1.65 -6.59 -4.44
N ASP A 74 1.86 -6.02 -3.26
CA ASP A 74 3.13 -5.38 -2.91
C ASP A 74 4.34 -6.33 -3.06
N PRO A 75 5.50 -5.86 -3.56
CA PRO A 75 5.84 -4.50 -3.98
C PRO A 75 5.71 -4.30 -5.50
N ARG A 76 4.49 -4.48 -6.03
CA ARG A 76 4.11 -4.14 -7.41
C ARG A 76 3.86 -2.64 -7.53
N PHE A 77 4.53 -2.02 -8.49
CA PHE A 77 4.34 -0.62 -8.85
C PHE A 77 3.88 -0.50 -10.31
N ILE A 78 3.21 0.61 -10.62
CA ILE A 78 2.92 1.03 -11.99
C ILE A 78 3.73 2.31 -12.22
N GLY A 79 4.66 2.26 -13.17
CA GLY A 79 5.52 3.38 -13.50
C GLY A 79 4.79 4.52 -14.20
N GLY A 80 5.44 5.68 -14.29
CA GLY A 80 4.96 6.83 -15.07
C GLY A 80 4.81 6.55 -16.56
N ASP A 81 5.53 5.55 -17.08
CA ASP A 81 5.39 4.99 -18.42
C ASP A 81 4.20 4.02 -18.58
N GLY A 82 3.40 3.81 -17.52
CA GLY A 82 2.29 2.87 -17.47
C GLY A 82 2.71 1.41 -17.34
N VAL A 83 4.02 1.12 -17.25
CA VAL A 83 4.53 -0.25 -17.16
C VAL A 83 4.49 -0.73 -15.72
N MET A 84 3.90 -1.91 -15.53
CA MET A 84 3.93 -2.60 -14.25
C MET A 84 5.29 -3.27 -14.01
N PHE A 85 5.81 -3.14 -12.80
CA PHE A 85 7.01 -3.86 -12.37
C PHE A 85 7.00 -4.17 -10.87
N TYR A 86 7.82 -5.13 -10.48
CA TYR A 86 8.10 -5.48 -9.09
C TYR A 86 9.47 -4.95 -8.67
N PHE A 87 9.57 -4.45 -7.44
CA PHE A 87 10.86 -4.11 -6.84
C PHE A 87 11.15 -5.03 -5.65
N HIS A 88 12.11 -5.94 -5.83
CA HIS A 88 12.58 -6.77 -4.73
C HIS A 88 13.65 -6.02 -3.95
N GLY A 89 13.23 -5.38 -2.86
CA GLY A 89 14.13 -4.81 -1.86
C GLY A 89 14.88 -5.90 -1.09
N LYS A 90 15.19 -5.59 0.17
CA LYS A 90 15.76 -6.55 1.11
C LYS A 90 15.03 -6.43 2.44
N LYS A 91 14.91 -7.57 3.14
CA LYS A 91 14.39 -7.60 4.50
C LYS A 91 15.18 -6.64 5.40
N ASP A 92 14.44 -5.89 6.22
CA ASP A 92 14.93 -4.96 7.25
C ASP A 92 15.85 -3.88 6.65
N LYS A 93 15.46 -3.36 5.48
CA LYS A 93 16.18 -2.29 4.76
C LYS A 93 15.23 -1.24 4.20
N ASP A 94 15.76 -0.03 4.09
CA ASP A 94 15.06 1.14 3.57
C ASP A 94 15.53 1.48 2.16
N PHE A 95 14.60 1.89 1.30
CA PHE A 95 14.86 2.25 -0.08
C PHE A 95 14.09 3.51 -0.51
N CYS A 96 14.74 4.38 -1.28
CA CYS A 96 14.13 5.55 -1.87
C CYS A 96 13.27 5.17 -3.09
N LEU A 97 11.95 5.29 -2.92
CA LEU A 97 10.97 5.07 -3.97
C LEU A 97 10.89 6.27 -4.91
N ILE A 98 10.83 7.47 -4.33
CA ILE A 98 10.77 8.75 -5.03
C ILE A 98 11.83 9.67 -4.45
N SER A 99 12.60 10.33 -5.30
CA SER A 99 13.40 11.48 -4.91
C SER A 99 13.34 12.53 -6.00
N ASP A 100 12.75 13.66 -5.65
CA ASP A 100 12.55 14.85 -6.45
C ASP A 100 13.05 16.06 -5.63
N PRO A 101 13.44 17.20 -6.24
CA PRO A 101 13.80 18.41 -5.49
C PRO A 101 12.80 18.78 -4.39
N LYS A 102 11.49 18.61 -4.62
CA LYS A 102 10.44 19.01 -3.68
C LYS A 102 10.00 17.91 -2.72
N ILE A 103 10.11 16.63 -3.10
CA ILE A 103 9.56 15.51 -2.34
C ILE A 103 10.47 14.28 -2.37
N HIS A 104 10.59 13.62 -1.22
CA HIS A 104 11.31 12.35 -1.10
C HIS A 104 10.43 11.34 -0.38
N ILE A 105 10.38 10.10 -0.89
CA ILE A 105 9.61 9.02 -0.29
C ILE A 105 10.50 7.79 -0.18
N ASN A 106 10.69 7.34 1.05
CA ASN A 106 11.35 6.08 1.37
C ASN A 106 10.32 5.02 1.78
N ALA A 107 10.70 3.76 1.60
CA ALA A 107 9.94 2.61 2.06
C ALA A 107 10.84 1.66 2.86
N HIS A 108 10.31 1.19 3.99
CA HIS A 108 10.90 0.15 4.81
C HIS A 108 10.36 -1.22 4.38
N PHE A 109 11.26 -2.14 4.05
CA PHE A 109 10.90 -3.48 3.61
C PHE A 109 11.06 -4.51 4.72
N ILE A 110 10.00 -5.25 5.00
CA ILE A 110 10.06 -6.50 5.76
C ILE A 110 10.20 -7.67 4.80
N GLY A 111 10.46 -8.87 5.31
CA GLY A 111 10.56 -10.04 4.47
C GLY A 111 10.66 -11.37 5.19
N LYS A 112 10.53 -12.43 4.40
CA LYS A 112 10.63 -13.83 4.81
C LYS A 112 11.57 -14.58 3.88
N LYS A 113 12.44 -15.40 4.46
CA LYS A 113 13.38 -16.22 3.70
C LYS A 113 12.63 -17.23 2.85
N SER A 114 12.98 -17.30 1.56
CA SER A 114 12.41 -18.30 0.65
C SER A 114 13.28 -19.55 0.60
N LYS A 115 12.64 -20.73 0.49
CA LYS A 115 13.33 -22.00 0.22
C LYS A 115 13.57 -22.23 -1.28
N LYS A 116 12.89 -21.48 -2.14
CA LYS A 116 12.85 -21.70 -3.60
C LYS A 116 13.62 -20.64 -4.39
N GLY A 117 14.42 -19.80 -3.72
CA GLY A 117 15.20 -18.75 -4.37
C GLY A 117 15.24 -17.48 -3.56
N ARG A 118 14.90 -16.35 -4.20
CA ARG A 118 14.95 -15.02 -3.59
C ARG A 118 13.92 -14.88 -2.47
N ASP A 119 14.31 -14.16 -1.42
CA ASP A 119 13.44 -13.81 -0.30
C ASP A 119 12.19 -13.03 -0.75
N PHE A 120 11.10 -13.26 -0.04
CA PHE A 120 9.87 -12.49 -0.19
C PHE A 120 10.00 -11.20 0.63
N THR A 121 9.56 -10.09 0.06
CA THR A 121 9.66 -8.77 0.69
C THR A 121 8.39 -7.98 0.49
N TRP A 122 7.97 -7.24 1.51
CA TRP A 122 6.78 -6.38 1.49
C TRP A 122 7.12 -5.02 2.11
N VAL A 123 6.42 -3.97 1.71
CA VAL A 123 6.60 -2.64 2.29
C VAL A 123 5.84 -2.56 3.61
N GLN A 124 6.51 -2.42 4.74
CA GLN A 124 5.82 -2.28 6.04
C GLN A 124 5.54 -0.83 6.41
N ALA A 125 6.40 0.09 5.97
CA ALA A 125 6.26 1.49 6.27
C ALA A 125 6.81 2.36 5.14
N ILE A 126 6.34 3.60 5.13
CA ILE A 126 6.85 4.66 4.27
C ILE A 126 7.14 5.90 5.09
N ALA A 127 8.11 6.68 4.62
CA ALA A 127 8.34 8.04 5.10
C ALA A 127 8.34 9.00 3.92
N LEU A 128 7.48 10.01 4.01
CA LEU A 128 7.39 11.11 3.07
C LEU A 128 8.07 12.34 3.69
N LEU A 129 9.06 12.87 3.00
CA LEU A 129 9.72 14.12 3.33
C LEU A 129 9.32 15.18 2.33
N TYR A 130 8.79 16.29 2.84
CA TYR A 130 8.32 17.42 2.03
C TYR A 130 8.66 18.72 2.75
N LYS A 131 9.47 19.57 2.10
CA LYS A 131 10.10 20.74 2.77
C LYS A 131 10.86 20.27 4.02
N GLN A 132 10.68 20.92 5.17
CA GLN A 132 11.25 20.46 6.45
C GLN A 132 10.42 19.38 7.17
N HIS A 133 9.26 18.99 6.62
CA HIS A 133 8.31 18.12 7.33
C HIS A 133 8.47 16.65 6.96
N LYS A 134 8.15 15.78 7.92
CA LYS A 134 8.25 14.32 7.79
C LYS A 134 6.91 13.69 8.16
N LEU A 135 6.36 12.88 7.27
CA LEU A 135 5.19 12.05 7.53
C LEU A 135 5.60 10.58 7.44
N TYR A 136 5.35 9.83 8.51
CA TYR A 136 5.50 8.39 8.56
C TYR A 136 4.15 7.71 8.52
N ILE A 137 4.03 6.65 7.74
CA ILE A 137 2.87 5.74 7.77
C ILE A 137 3.40 4.31 7.76
N GLY A 138 2.95 3.48 8.70
CA GLY A 138 3.39 2.09 8.78
C GLY A 138 2.30 1.13 9.27
N ALA A 139 2.54 -0.16 9.05
CA ALA A 139 1.73 -1.24 9.57
C ALA A 139 2.25 -1.70 10.95
N LYS A 140 1.35 -1.91 11.91
CA LYS A 140 1.68 -2.54 13.19
C LYS A 140 2.11 -3.99 12.96
N ASN A 141 3.09 -4.45 13.73
CA ASN A 141 3.35 -5.88 13.85
C ASN A 141 2.18 -6.54 14.56
N VAL A 142 1.50 -7.46 13.88
CA VAL A 142 0.33 -8.15 14.41
C VAL A 142 0.48 -9.65 14.30
N THR A 143 0.17 -10.33 15.40
CA THR A 143 0.16 -11.79 15.50
C THR A 143 -1.21 -12.37 15.12
N HIS A 144 -2.26 -11.56 15.25
CA HIS A 144 -3.64 -11.88 14.91
C HIS A 144 -4.26 -10.74 14.12
N TRP A 145 -4.90 -11.06 12.99
CA TRP A 145 -5.58 -10.08 12.17
C TRP A 145 -7.09 -10.07 12.41
N HIS A 146 -7.62 -8.88 12.66
CA HIS A 146 -9.05 -8.59 12.71
C HIS A 146 -9.33 -7.39 11.83
N ASP A 147 -10.27 -7.52 10.89
CA ASP A 147 -10.61 -6.45 9.94
C ASP A 147 -11.14 -5.18 10.62
N THR A 148 -11.68 -5.32 11.83
CA THR A 148 -12.18 -4.20 12.64
C THR A 148 -11.08 -3.44 13.39
N ASN A 149 -9.87 -3.98 13.48
CA ASN A 149 -8.77 -3.34 14.20
C ASN A 149 -8.03 -2.37 13.27
N ASP A 150 -7.69 -1.19 13.78
CA ASP A 150 -6.84 -0.25 13.07
C ASP A 150 -5.36 -0.56 13.35
N ASN A 151 -4.70 -1.10 12.33
CA ASN A 151 -3.31 -1.56 12.35
C ASN A 151 -2.36 -0.55 11.70
N MET A 152 -2.80 0.69 11.50
CA MET A 152 -1.99 1.78 10.96
C MET A 152 -1.29 2.55 12.09
N LEU A 153 -0.05 2.94 11.84
CA LEU A 153 0.74 3.87 12.65
C LEU A 153 1.02 5.09 11.79
N MET A 154 0.79 6.29 12.32
CA MET A 154 1.02 7.54 11.61
C MET A 154 1.67 8.57 12.54
N HIS A 155 2.79 9.14 12.09
CA HIS A 155 3.48 10.20 12.80
C HIS A 155 3.77 11.35 11.85
N PHE A 156 3.62 12.57 12.32
CA PHE A 156 3.97 13.77 11.60
C PHE A 156 4.94 14.60 12.43
N ASP A 157 6.12 14.83 11.87
CA ASP A 157 7.30 15.36 12.57
C ASP A 157 7.56 14.56 13.85
N GLU A 158 7.37 15.16 15.02
CA GLU A 158 7.59 14.52 16.33
C GLU A 158 6.28 14.05 17.01
N GLY A 159 5.13 14.27 16.37
CA GLY A 159 3.80 14.01 16.95
C GLY A 159 3.04 12.87 16.28
N ASP A 160 2.11 12.27 17.02
CA ASP A 160 1.19 11.27 16.49
C ASP A 160 0.08 11.91 15.65
N VAL A 161 -0.25 11.28 14.53
CA VAL A 161 -1.41 11.65 13.71
C VAL A 161 -2.59 10.78 14.14
N GLN A 162 -3.52 11.37 14.88
CA GLN A 162 -4.75 10.72 15.33
C GLN A 162 -5.91 11.13 14.44
N ILE A 163 -6.48 10.17 13.70
CA ILE A 163 -7.67 10.37 12.87
C ILE A 163 -8.78 9.46 13.42
N PRO A 164 -9.93 10.02 13.83
CA PRO A 164 -11.07 9.23 14.28
C PRO A 164 -11.44 8.14 13.27
N PHE A 165 -12.02 7.03 13.74
CA PHE A 165 -12.52 5.99 12.85
C PHE A 165 -13.72 6.48 12.05
N GLY A 166 -13.81 6.05 10.79
CA GLY A 166 -14.91 6.41 9.89
C GLY A 166 -14.45 6.92 8.54
N GLU A 167 -15.24 6.63 7.52
CA GLU A 167 -15.05 7.21 6.18
C GLU A 167 -15.12 8.74 6.26
N SER A 168 -14.23 9.41 5.53
CA SER A 168 -14.10 10.86 5.43
C SER A 168 -13.60 11.61 6.66
N GLN A 169 -13.20 10.92 7.73
CA GLN A 169 -12.44 11.55 8.82
C GLN A 169 -11.05 11.94 8.33
N GLU A 170 -10.54 13.09 8.77
CA GLU A 170 -9.27 13.63 8.26
C GLU A 170 -8.45 14.35 9.33
N TRP A 171 -7.15 14.42 9.07
CA TRP A 171 -6.19 15.25 9.77
C TRP A 171 -5.48 16.15 8.75
N ARG A 172 -5.13 17.37 9.16
CA ARG A 172 -4.50 18.35 8.29
C ARG A 172 -3.33 19.01 8.99
N SER A 173 -2.26 19.26 8.25
CA SER A 173 -1.20 20.21 8.60
C SER A 173 -1.21 21.36 7.60
N PRO A 174 -1.90 22.49 7.91
CA PRO A 174 -2.00 23.63 6.99
C PRO A 174 -0.64 24.22 6.61
N LYS A 175 0.31 24.26 7.57
CA LYS A 175 1.67 24.78 7.34
C LYS A 175 2.45 23.90 6.35
N ALA A 176 2.30 22.59 6.45
CA ALA A 176 2.93 21.65 5.54
C ALA A 176 2.17 21.51 4.22
N GLY A 177 0.88 21.83 4.17
CA GLY A 177 0.02 21.54 3.03
C GLY A 177 -0.22 20.04 2.86
N ILE A 178 -0.36 19.31 3.97
CA ILE A 178 -0.58 17.85 3.98
C ILE A 178 -1.94 17.55 4.59
N ILE A 179 -2.70 16.68 3.92
CA ILE A 179 -3.99 16.16 4.38
C ILE A 179 -3.89 14.64 4.41
N VAL A 180 -4.36 14.03 5.49
CA VAL A 180 -4.51 12.58 5.60
C VAL A 180 -5.98 12.28 5.89
N LYS A 181 -6.64 11.54 5.02
CA LYS A 181 -8.08 11.27 5.08
C LYS A 181 -8.34 9.77 5.09
N ARG A 182 -9.17 9.28 6.02
CA ARG A 182 -9.67 7.91 5.99
C ARG A 182 -10.67 7.73 4.86
N THR A 183 -10.46 6.72 4.03
CA THR A 183 -11.39 6.34 2.95
C THR A 183 -12.14 5.04 3.23
N ALA A 184 -11.91 4.46 4.42
CA ALA A 184 -12.62 3.31 4.96
C ALA A 184 -12.74 3.45 6.48
N MET A 185 -13.45 2.52 7.13
CA MET A 185 -13.58 2.52 8.60
C MET A 185 -12.24 2.45 9.33
N THR A 186 -11.32 1.59 8.86
CA THR A 186 -9.98 1.35 9.41
C THR A 186 -8.99 1.07 8.27
N ASN A 187 -7.69 1.13 8.56
CA ASN A 187 -6.59 0.64 7.70
C ASN A 187 -6.45 1.23 6.29
N VAL A 188 -7.28 2.19 5.87
CA VAL A 188 -7.17 2.83 4.55
C VAL A 188 -7.18 4.34 4.70
N VAL A 189 -6.12 4.98 4.22
CA VAL A 189 -6.01 6.44 4.15
C VAL A 189 -5.59 6.89 2.75
N GLU A 190 -6.00 8.09 2.40
CA GLU A 190 -5.47 8.87 1.29
C GLU A 190 -4.70 10.05 1.86
N VAL A 191 -3.45 10.19 1.42
CA VAL A 191 -2.56 11.30 1.73
C VAL A 191 -2.54 12.23 0.53
N GLU A 192 -2.76 13.51 0.76
CA GLU A 192 -2.65 14.56 -0.24
C GLU A 192 -1.58 15.56 0.21
N VAL A 193 -0.52 15.69 -0.58
CA VAL A 193 0.42 16.81 -0.50
C VAL A 193 -0.05 17.80 -1.56
N LEU A 194 -0.59 18.93 -1.12
CA LEU A 194 -1.27 19.89 -1.98
C LEU A 194 -0.41 20.24 -3.21
N GLU A 195 -1.01 20.10 -4.39
CA GLU A 195 -0.42 20.39 -5.70
C GLU A 195 0.81 19.54 -6.08
N VAL A 196 1.20 18.55 -5.27
CA VAL A 196 2.37 17.70 -5.52
C VAL A 196 1.96 16.26 -5.85
N MET A 197 1.20 15.62 -4.96
CA MET A 197 0.81 14.21 -5.14
C MET A 197 -0.35 13.80 -4.24
N LYS A 198 -1.01 12.71 -4.66
CA LYS A 198 -1.90 11.90 -3.82
C LYS A 198 -1.34 10.49 -3.69
N MET A 199 -1.50 9.91 -2.52
CA MET A 199 -1.07 8.54 -2.24
C MET A 199 -2.13 7.86 -1.39
N LYS A 200 -2.65 6.75 -1.88
CA LYS A 200 -3.53 5.90 -1.08
C LYS A 200 -2.69 4.79 -0.46
N VAL A 201 -2.93 4.54 0.82
CA VAL A 201 -2.20 3.58 1.64
C VAL A 201 -3.20 2.68 2.32
N ARG A 202 -2.99 1.37 2.20
CA ARG A 202 -3.84 0.37 2.82
C ARG A 202 -3.00 -0.63 3.61
N VAL A 203 -3.33 -0.87 4.87
CA VAL A 203 -2.68 -1.92 5.66
C VAL A 203 -3.42 -3.23 5.44
N VAL A 204 -2.71 -4.29 5.04
CA VAL A 204 -3.25 -5.64 4.83
C VAL A 204 -2.38 -6.70 5.51
N PRO A 205 -2.95 -7.84 5.93
CA PRO A 205 -2.17 -9.01 6.32
C PRO A 205 -1.81 -9.83 5.07
N ILE A 206 -0.83 -10.72 5.18
CA ILE A 206 -0.70 -11.81 4.21
C ILE A 206 -1.71 -12.90 4.55
N THR A 207 -2.50 -13.29 3.56
CA THR A 207 -3.53 -14.32 3.73
C THR A 207 -2.98 -15.73 3.48
N MET A 208 -3.67 -16.78 3.96
CA MET A 208 -3.32 -18.17 3.62
C MET A 208 -3.34 -18.42 2.12
N GLU A 209 -4.35 -17.89 1.45
CA GLU A 209 -4.52 -18.14 0.03
C GLU A 209 -3.40 -17.49 -0.77
N GLU A 210 -3.04 -16.25 -0.43
CA GLU A 210 -1.87 -15.59 -0.99
C GLU A 210 -0.59 -16.39 -0.70
N SER A 211 -0.38 -16.81 0.56
CA SER A 211 0.75 -17.65 0.96
C SER A 211 0.82 -18.98 0.19
N ARG A 212 -0.33 -19.62 -0.05
CA ARG A 212 -0.45 -20.89 -0.80
C ARG A 212 -0.15 -20.70 -2.28
N VAL A 213 -0.72 -19.66 -2.90
CA VAL A 213 -0.56 -19.36 -4.33
C VAL A 213 0.87 -18.94 -4.63
N HIS A 214 1.47 -18.12 -3.78
CA HIS A 214 2.82 -17.59 -3.99
C HIS A 214 3.92 -18.44 -3.32
N GLY A 215 3.56 -19.44 -2.52
CA GLY A 215 4.49 -20.33 -1.83
C GLY A 215 5.33 -19.62 -0.77
N TYR A 216 4.73 -18.69 -0.03
CA TYR A 216 5.42 -17.96 1.03
C TYR A 216 5.75 -18.83 2.25
N ASP A 217 5.06 -19.96 2.42
CA ASP A 217 5.19 -20.86 3.58
C ASP A 217 5.02 -20.11 4.92
N ILE A 218 4.05 -19.19 4.98
CA ILE A 218 3.68 -18.50 6.22
C ILE A 218 2.87 -19.47 7.08
N SER A 219 3.42 -19.79 8.24
CA SER A 219 2.84 -20.64 9.28
C SER A 219 1.89 -19.85 10.18
N GLU A 220 1.03 -20.56 10.90
CA GLU A 220 0.03 -19.98 11.81
C GLU A 220 0.63 -19.44 13.14
N ASP A 221 1.95 -19.49 13.29
CA ASP A 221 2.69 -19.34 14.56
C ASP A 221 2.99 -17.88 14.95
N GLY A 222 2.23 -16.92 14.43
CA GLY A 222 2.05 -15.62 15.09
C GLY A 222 2.69 -14.40 14.43
N ASN A 223 2.89 -14.36 13.11
CA ASN A 223 3.15 -13.11 12.38
C ASN A 223 2.32 -13.04 11.10
N CYS A 224 1.39 -12.08 11.04
CA CYS A 224 0.55 -11.87 9.87
C CYS A 224 1.25 -11.13 8.73
N TYR A 225 2.50 -10.69 8.92
CA TYR A 225 3.26 -9.88 7.97
C TYR A 225 2.43 -8.69 7.45
N ALA A 226 1.80 -7.96 8.38
CA ALA A 226 1.03 -6.79 8.02
C ALA A 226 1.93 -5.79 7.29
N HIS A 227 1.47 -5.37 6.12
CA HIS A 227 2.23 -4.54 5.20
C HIS A 227 1.29 -3.54 4.51
N LEU A 228 1.90 -2.61 3.81
CA LEU A 228 1.24 -1.56 3.05
C LEU A 228 1.02 -2.06 1.63
N GLU A 229 -0.19 -1.89 1.16
CA GLU A 229 -0.48 -1.72 -0.25
C GLU A 229 -0.42 -0.21 -0.57
N LEU A 230 0.36 0.17 -1.58
CA LEU A 230 0.58 1.58 -1.97
C LEU A 230 0.08 1.93 -3.36
N GLY A 231 -0.47 3.14 -3.52
CA GLY A 231 -0.81 3.71 -4.83
C GLY A 231 -0.50 5.18 -4.88
N PHE A 232 0.22 5.60 -5.92
CA PHE A 232 0.66 6.99 -6.09
C PHE A 232 0.03 7.64 -7.31
N LYS A 233 -0.30 8.91 -7.18
CA LYS A 233 -0.67 9.81 -8.26
C LYS A 233 0.11 11.10 -8.09
N PHE A 234 0.96 11.43 -9.05
CA PHE A 234 1.79 12.62 -9.00
C PHE A 234 1.21 13.71 -9.90
N GLU A 235 1.23 14.96 -9.41
CA GLU A 235 0.75 16.14 -10.14
C GLU A 235 1.91 17.00 -10.64
N SER A 236 2.99 17.15 -9.86
CA SER A 236 4.10 18.07 -10.19
C SER A 236 5.51 17.56 -9.82
N LEU A 237 5.95 16.46 -10.46
CA LEU A 237 7.35 16.01 -10.41
C LEU A 237 8.22 16.75 -11.43
N SER A 238 9.49 16.95 -11.11
CA SER A 238 10.50 17.50 -12.03
C SER A 238 10.89 16.48 -13.09
N GLY A 239 11.55 16.96 -14.16
CA GLY A 239 12.07 16.08 -15.20
C GLY A 239 13.26 15.21 -14.75
N ASP A 240 13.92 15.55 -13.64
CA ASP A 240 15.10 14.87 -13.11
C ASP A 240 14.80 13.95 -11.91
N VAL A 241 13.52 13.79 -11.55
CA VAL A 241 13.04 12.87 -10.51
C VAL A 241 13.66 11.48 -10.62
N ASN A 242 13.98 10.87 -9.49
CA ASN A 242 14.62 9.57 -9.41
C ASN A 242 14.07 8.71 -8.26
N GLY A 243 14.74 7.59 -7.96
CA GLY A 243 14.24 6.56 -7.05
C GLY A 243 13.67 5.37 -7.82
N VAL A 244 13.26 4.32 -7.10
CA VAL A 244 12.71 3.08 -7.70
C VAL A 244 11.56 3.41 -8.63
N LEU A 245 10.51 4.05 -8.11
CA LEU A 245 9.35 4.47 -8.88
C LEU A 245 9.63 5.78 -9.61
N GLY A 246 10.33 6.72 -8.97
CA GLY A 246 10.44 8.09 -9.47
C GLY A 246 11.21 8.17 -10.79
N GLN A 247 12.24 7.34 -11.00
CA GLN A 247 12.95 7.33 -12.29
C GLN A 247 12.04 7.04 -13.49
N THR A 248 10.90 6.38 -13.29
CA THR A 248 9.92 6.08 -14.35
C THR A 248 9.10 7.30 -14.80
N TYR A 249 9.11 8.37 -14.00
CA TYR A 249 8.50 9.66 -14.32
C TYR A 249 9.51 10.67 -14.89
N ALA A 250 10.80 10.33 -14.91
CA ALA A 250 11.85 11.21 -15.41
C ALA A 250 11.73 11.44 -16.92
N SER A 251 12.12 12.64 -17.35
CA SER A 251 12.16 13.01 -18.77
C SER A 251 13.12 12.09 -19.53
N GLY A 252 12.65 11.45 -20.60
CA GLY A 252 13.46 10.54 -21.41
C GLY A 252 13.73 9.18 -20.77
N TYR A 253 13.04 8.82 -19.68
CA TYR A 253 13.12 7.46 -19.13
C TYR A 253 12.77 6.42 -20.18
N ARG A 254 13.56 5.35 -20.22
CA ARG A 254 13.31 4.17 -21.05
C ARG A 254 13.26 2.95 -20.16
N SER A 255 12.13 2.25 -20.20
CA SER A 255 11.90 1.07 -19.38
C SER A 255 12.99 0.02 -19.61
N ARG A 256 13.64 -0.40 -18.52
CA ARG A 256 14.68 -1.44 -18.54
C ARG A 256 14.16 -2.80 -18.08
N VAL A 257 12.89 -2.86 -17.67
CA VAL A 257 12.28 -4.11 -17.26
C VAL A 257 11.99 -4.97 -18.50
N LYS A 258 12.01 -6.29 -18.34
CA LYS A 258 11.76 -7.22 -19.45
C LYS A 258 10.28 -7.20 -19.81
N MET A 259 9.95 -6.51 -20.90
CA MET A 259 8.59 -6.46 -21.45
C MET A 259 8.11 -7.87 -21.81
N GLY A 260 6.85 -8.18 -21.51
CA GLY A 260 6.25 -9.50 -21.74
C GLY A 260 6.61 -10.57 -20.70
N ALA A 261 7.46 -10.27 -19.72
CA ALA A 261 7.62 -11.13 -18.55
C ALA A 261 6.36 -11.07 -17.68
N ALA A 262 5.95 -12.21 -17.11
CA ALA A 262 4.81 -12.25 -16.17
C ALA A 262 5.06 -11.40 -14.91
N MET A 263 6.31 -11.32 -14.46
CA MET A 263 6.75 -10.44 -13.36
C MET A 263 7.99 -9.67 -13.79
N PRO A 264 7.84 -8.49 -14.44
CA PRO A 264 8.96 -7.63 -14.78
C PRO A 264 9.59 -7.07 -13.50
N ILE A 265 10.91 -7.21 -13.33
CA ILE A 265 11.59 -6.81 -12.09
C ILE A 265 12.48 -5.61 -12.35
N MET A 266 12.36 -4.60 -11.49
CA MET A 266 13.28 -3.47 -11.45
C MET A 266 14.53 -3.79 -10.65
N GLY A 267 15.67 -3.80 -11.32
CA GLY A 267 16.98 -4.07 -10.72
C GLY A 267 17.64 -2.85 -10.09
N GLY A 268 18.83 -3.06 -9.52
CA GLY A 268 19.68 -1.98 -9.01
C GLY A 268 19.43 -1.56 -7.57
N ALA A 269 18.82 -2.42 -6.74
CA ALA A 269 18.45 -2.12 -5.34
C ALA A 269 19.54 -1.36 -4.54
N LYS A 270 20.83 -1.67 -4.73
CA LYS A 270 21.95 -1.01 -4.04
C LYS A 270 21.96 0.52 -4.21
N LYS A 271 21.59 1.06 -5.38
CA LYS A 271 21.61 2.52 -5.62
C LYS A 271 20.44 3.26 -4.96
N PHE A 272 19.39 2.52 -4.60
CA PHE A 272 18.19 3.07 -3.97
C PHE A 272 18.20 2.93 -2.45
N GLN A 273 19.13 2.17 -1.88
CA GLN A 273 19.18 1.95 -0.45
C GLN A 273 19.50 3.25 0.29
N THR A 274 18.79 3.49 1.40
CA THR A 274 19.06 4.59 2.34
C THR A 274 19.58 4.04 3.67
N SER A 275 20.20 4.91 4.48
CA SER A 275 20.70 4.49 5.80
C SER A 275 19.59 4.25 6.84
N ASN A 276 18.48 4.99 6.73
CA ASN A 276 17.26 4.76 7.50
C ASN A 276 16.04 5.34 6.75
N ILE A 277 14.84 5.10 7.28
CA ILE A 277 13.58 5.51 6.64
C ILE A 277 13.46 7.03 6.40
N PHE A 278 14.11 7.88 7.20
CA PHE A 278 14.08 9.34 7.02
C PHE A 278 15.35 9.90 6.35
N SER A 279 16.33 9.07 6.01
CA SER A 279 17.54 9.53 5.31
C SER A 279 17.28 9.80 3.83
N VAL A 280 17.87 10.87 3.31
CA VAL A 280 17.82 11.25 1.90
C VAL A 280 19.12 10.92 1.15
N ASP A 281 19.84 9.90 1.64
CA ASP A 281 21.21 9.58 1.26
C ASP A 281 21.35 8.45 0.24
N CYS A 282 20.26 8.07 -0.44
CA CYS A 282 20.38 7.13 -1.55
C CYS A 282 21.21 7.76 -2.68
N VAL A 283 21.95 6.92 -3.42
CA VAL A 283 22.89 7.36 -4.47
C VAL A 283 22.23 8.22 -5.54
N VAL A 284 20.93 8.01 -5.77
CA VAL A 284 20.13 8.72 -6.77
C VAL A 284 19.33 9.89 -6.21
N SER A 285 19.61 10.31 -4.97
CA SER A 285 18.85 11.38 -4.32
C SER A 285 18.90 12.69 -5.11
N ARG A 286 17.73 13.32 -5.21
CA ARG A 286 17.48 14.63 -5.80
C ARG A 286 16.85 15.61 -4.80
N PHE A 287 16.57 15.15 -3.59
CA PHE A 287 15.83 15.95 -2.62
C PHE A 287 16.62 17.16 -2.16
N GLY A 288 16.00 18.34 -2.21
CA GLY A 288 16.64 19.59 -1.83
C GLY A 288 17.77 20.05 -2.76
N LEU A 289 18.00 19.38 -3.89
CA LEU A 289 18.87 19.94 -4.93
C LEU A 289 18.13 21.13 -5.56
N GLU A 290 18.69 22.33 -5.40
CA GLU A 290 18.18 23.49 -6.14
C GLU A 290 18.30 23.21 -7.64
N MET A 291 17.19 23.37 -8.38
CA MET A 291 17.27 23.34 -9.84
C MET A 291 18.16 24.51 -10.25
N SER A 292 19.33 24.21 -10.80
CA SER A 292 20.15 25.21 -11.47
C SER A 292 19.32 25.71 -12.64
N ILE A 293 18.79 26.94 -12.53
CA ILE A 293 18.20 27.66 -13.66
C ILE A 293 19.34 28.11 -14.57
#